data_AF-A0A945F3I3-F1
#
_entry.id   AF-A0A945F3I3-F1
#
_cell.length_a   1.000
_cell.length_b   1.000
_cell.length_c   1.000
_cell.angle_alpha   90.00
_cell.angle_beta   90.00
_cell.angle_gamma   90.00
#
_symmetry.space_group_name_H-M   'P 1'
#
loop_
_entity.id
_entity.type
_entity.pdbx_description
1 polymer ?
#
loop_
_entity_poly.entity_id
_entity_poly.type
_entity_poly.pdbx_seq_one_letter_code
_entity_poly.pdbx_strand_id
1 'polypeptide(L)'
;ATSYPNTLRSFLRERGIKSSIIDIRGSVEIAPSLNLADSVCDITQTGNSLIENGLRVIGKIFNSEAVVVKCPNLSRLRWQDFEESLTK
;
A
#
# COMPACT_ATOMS: atom_id res chain seq x y z
N ALA A 1 12.29 -0.51 -2.78
CA ALA A 1 11.87 -1.07 -1.49
C ALA A 1 10.40 -0.76 -1.23
N THR A 2 9.70 -1.59 -0.47
CA THR A 2 8.28 -1.35 -0.12
C THR A 2 7.87 -2.20 1.10
N SER A 3 6.88 -1.71 1.85
CA SER A 3 6.14 -2.51 2.84
C SER A 3 5.02 -3.36 2.20
N TYR A 4 4.78 -3.21 0.88
CA TYR A 4 3.68 -3.86 0.14
C TYR A 4 4.20 -4.72 -1.03
N PRO A 5 5.03 -5.75 -0.76
CA PRO A 5 5.76 -6.47 -1.80
C PRO A 5 4.85 -7.18 -2.80
N ASN A 6 3.72 -7.74 -2.37
CA ASN A 6 2.80 -8.46 -3.25
C ASN A 6 2.05 -7.51 -4.20
N THR A 7 1.58 -6.38 -3.68
CA THR A 7 0.90 -5.33 -4.45
C THR A 7 1.82 -4.74 -5.51
N LEU A 8 3.05 -4.38 -5.14
CA LEU A 8 4.04 -3.86 -6.07
C LEU A 8 4.42 -4.91 -7.13
N ARG A 9 4.59 -6.19 -6.72
CA ARG A 9 4.91 -7.28 -7.65
C ARG A 9 3.84 -7.48 -8.72
N SER A 10 2.56 -7.38 -8.37
CA SER A 10 1.48 -7.46 -9.37
C SER A 10 1.55 -6.30 -10.35
N PHE A 11 1.66 -5.07 -9.82
CA PHE A 11 1.74 -3.84 -10.63
C PHE A 11 2.89 -3.88 -11.65
N LEU A 12 4.07 -4.32 -11.21
CA LEU A 12 5.27 -4.41 -12.06
C LEU A 12 5.12 -5.49 -13.13
N ARG A 13 4.60 -6.67 -12.74
CA ARG A 13 4.37 -7.80 -13.64
C ARG A 13 3.38 -7.43 -14.75
N GLU A 14 2.27 -6.77 -14.40
CA GLU A 14 1.25 -6.31 -15.36
C GLU A 14 1.82 -5.32 -16.38
N ARG A 15 2.88 -4.58 -16.02
CA ARG A 15 3.55 -3.61 -16.90
C ARG A 15 4.81 -4.16 -17.58
N GLY A 16 5.15 -5.43 -17.38
CA GLY A 16 6.37 -6.04 -17.92
C GLY A 16 7.67 -5.43 -17.37
N ILE A 17 7.62 -4.76 -16.20
CA ILE A 17 8.77 -4.11 -15.59
C ILE A 17 9.57 -5.15 -14.79
N LYS A 18 10.81 -5.41 -15.21
CA LYS A 18 11.75 -6.28 -14.49
C LYS A 18 12.39 -5.50 -13.35
N SER A 19 12.18 -5.93 -12.11
CA SER A 19 12.86 -5.38 -10.93
C SER A 19 12.93 -6.38 -9.79
N SER A 20 13.89 -6.16 -8.89
CA SER A 20 14.00 -6.88 -7.62
C SER A 20 13.27 -6.11 -6.53
N ILE A 21 12.43 -6.79 -5.76
CA ILE A 21 11.68 -6.17 -4.66
C ILE A 21 12.39 -6.47 -3.35
N ILE A 22 12.74 -5.39 -2.64
CA ILE A 22 13.22 -5.44 -1.26
C ILE A 22 12.05 -5.14 -0.34
N ASP A 23 11.68 -6.12 0.47
CA ASP A 23 10.67 -6.00 1.52
C ASP A 23 11.31 -5.36 2.76
N ILE A 24 10.79 -4.21 3.16
CA ILE A 24 11.23 -3.45 4.34
C ILE A 24 9.99 -3.11 5.15
N ARG A 25 10.10 -3.22 6.49
CA ARG A 25 9.06 -2.82 7.41
C ARG A 25 9.42 -1.48 8.05
N GLY A 26 8.56 -0.48 7.87
CA GLY A 26 8.74 0.86 8.43
C GLY A 26 9.79 1.68 7.67
N SER A 27 9.59 2.99 7.65
CA SER A 27 10.49 4.01 7.05
C SER A 27 11.07 3.59 5.70
N VAL A 28 10.20 3.29 4.73
CA VAL A 28 10.62 2.84 3.39
C VAL A 28 11.49 3.90 2.71
N GLU A 29 11.28 5.17 3.06
CA GLU A 29 11.97 6.36 2.53
C GLU A 29 13.46 6.38 2.81
N ILE A 30 13.96 5.61 3.78
CA ILE A 30 15.40 5.52 4.08
C ILE A 30 16.15 4.60 3.11
N ALA A 31 15.46 3.71 2.39
CA ALA A 31 16.12 2.73 1.54
C ALA A 31 16.96 3.36 0.41
N PRO A 32 16.53 4.45 -0.25
CA PRO A 32 17.36 5.15 -1.23
C PRO A 32 18.61 5.80 -0.62
N SER A 33 18.50 6.46 0.54
CA SER A 33 19.64 7.14 1.15
C SER A 33 20.74 6.18 1.62
N LEU A 34 20.36 4.94 1.94
CA LEU A 34 21.28 3.85 2.28
C LEU A 34 21.75 3.04 1.05
N ASN A 35 21.42 3.47 -0.18
CA ASN A 35 21.69 2.74 -1.42
C ASN A 35 21.14 1.30 -1.43
N LEU A 36 20.06 1.04 -0.70
CA LEU A 36 19.40 -0.26 -0.69
C LEU A 36 18.46 -0.42 -1.88
N ALA A 37 17.87 0.67 -2.39
CA ALA A 37 16.95 0.61 -3.52
C ALA A 37 16.96 1.90 -4.35
N ASP A 38 16.82 1.78 -5.67
CA ASP A 38 16.72 2.93 -6.58
C ASP A 38 15.41 3.72 -6.42
N SER A 39 14.37 3.08 -5.88
CA SER A 39 13.04 3.66 -5.75
C SER A 39 12.24 2.98 -4.64
N VAL A 40 11.26 3.72 -4.11
CA VAL A 40 10.33 3.24 -3.08
C VAL A 40 8.91 3.23 -3.60
N CYS A 41 8.11 2.32 -3.05
CA CYS A 41 6.67 2.31 -3.21
C CYS A 41 6.06 2.28 -1.81
N ASP A 42 5.30 3.31 -1.46
CA ASP A 42 4.63 3.41 -0.18
C ASP A 42 3.25 4.06 -0.30
N ILE A 43 2.42 3.89 0.72
CA ILE A 43 1.12 4.55 0.82
C ILE A 43 1.32 6.00 1.27
N THR A 44 0.70 6.93 0.55
CA THR A 44 0.76 8.35 0.88
C THR A 44 -0.52 9.05 0.45
N GLN A 45 -0.86 10.15 1.11
CA GLN A 45 -2.04 10.96 0.77
C GLN A 45 -1.69 12.08 -0.22
N THR A 46 -0.90 13.06 0.20
CA THR A 46 -0.47 14.19 -0.64
C THR A 46 0.90 13.97 -1.29
N GLY A 47 1.67 13.00 -0.80
CA GLY A 47 3.08 12.83 -1.17
C GLY A 47 4.06 13.71 -0.39
N ASN A 48 3.59 14.59 0.51
CA ASN A 48 4.47 15.50 1.26
C ASN A 48 5.56 14.78 2.03
N SER A 49 5.24 13.67 2.69
CA SER A 49 6.22 12.91 3.47
C SER A 49 7.36 12.37 2.60
N LEU A 50 7.09 11.97 1.35
CA LEU A 50 8.14 11.55 0.42
C LEU A 50 9.05 12.73 0.06
N ILE A 51 8.47 13.91 -0.19
CA ILE A 51 9.19 15.13 -0.55
C ILE A 51 10.08 15.61 0.61
N GLU A 52 9.57 15.58 1.85
CA GLU A 52 10.33 15.91 3.07
C GLU A 52 11.55 15.00 3.26
N ASN A 53 11.48 13.76 2.77
CA ASN A 53 12.58 12.80 2.75
C ASN A 53 13.46 12.89 1.49
N GLY A 54 13.33 13.96 0.70
CA GLY A 54 14.15 14.19 -0.50
C GLY A 54 13.77 13.31 -1.70
N LEU A 55 12.59 12.68 -1.66
CA LEU A 55 12.09 11.84 -2.74
C LEU A 55 11.14 12.61 -3.64
N ARG A 56 11.08 12.20 -4.91
CA ARG A 56 10.15 12.75 -5.89
C ARG A 56 9.08 11.71 -6.22
N VAL A 57 7.82 12.11 -6.21
CA VAL A 57 6.71 11.26 -6.66
C VAL A 57 6.84 11.04 -8.18
N ILE A 58 7.00 9.78 -8.60
CA ILE A 58 7.20 9.40 -10.01
C ILE A 58 5.95 8.81 -10.67
N GLY A 59 4.95 8.41 -9.88
CA GLY A 59 3.73 7.83 -10.40
C GLY A 59 2.83 7.27 -9.30
N LYS A 60 1.55 7.11 -9.63
CA LYS A 60 0.57 6.46 -8.77
C LYS A 60 0.40 5.00 -9.19
N ILE A 61 0.41 4.11 -8.19
CA ILE A 61 0.23 2.67 -8.40
C ILE A 61 -1.24 2.29 -8.28
N PHE A 62 -1.88 2.59 -7.13
CA PHE A 62 -3.32 2.38 -6.89
C PHE A 62 -3.90 3.55 -6.09
N ASN A 63 -5.23 3.66 -6.08
CA ASN A 63 -5.95 4.40 -5.04
C ASN A 63 -6.27 3.43 -3.89
N SER A 64 -6.23 3.90 -2.65
CA SER A 64 -6.55 3.11 -1.46
C SER A 64 -7.79 3.69 -0.80
N GLU A 65 -8.63 2.81 -0.27
CA GLU A 65 -9.82 3.16 0.50
C GLU A 65 -10.00 2.16 1.65
N ALA A 66 -10.69 2.59 2.71
CA ALA A 66 -11.10 1.68 3.76
C ALA A 66 -12.26 0.82 3.24
N VAL A 67 -12.15 -0.49 3.42
CA VAL A 67 -13.21 -1.45 3.05
C VAL A 67 -13.58 -2.29 4.26
N VAL A 68 -14.86 -2.67 4.35
CA VAL A 68 -15.31 -3.64 5.34
C VAL A 68 -15.18 -5.04 4.75
N VAL A 69 -14.47 -5.92 5.45
CA VAL A 69 -14.31 -7.32 5.06
C VAL A 69 -15.06 -8.21 6.04
N LYS A 70 -15.92 -9.08 5.51
CA LYS A 70 -16.68 -10.06 6.31
C LYS A 70 -16.07 -11.44 6.21
N CYS A 71 -16.07 -12.18 7.33
CA CYS A 71 -15.74 -13.61 7.30
C CYS A 71 -16.76 -14.35 6.42
N PRO A 72 -16.33 -15.30 5.57
CA PRO A 72 -17.25 -16.04 4.69
C PRO A 72 -18.41 -16.71 5.43
N ASN A 73 -18.15 -17.21 6.64
CA ASN A 73 -19.10 -17.96 7.47
C ASN A 73 -19.83 -17.09 8.53
N LEU A 74 -19.77 -15.76 8.43
CA LEU A 74 -20.50 -14.90 9.35
C LEU A 74 -22.01 -15.04 9.11
N SER A 75 -22.78 -15.33 10.16
CA SER A 75 -24.23 -15.47 10.07
C SER A 75 -24.88 -14.19 9.56
N ARG A 76 -25.93 -14.31 8.74
CA ARG A 76 -26.69 -13.17 8.21
C ARG A 76 -27.19 -12.22 9.30
N LEU A 77 -27.69 -12.75 10.43
CA LEU A 77 -28.20 -11.94 11.54
C LEU A 77 -27.11 -11.02 12.12
N ARG A 78 -25.95 -11.57 12.51
CA ARG A 78 -24.82 -10.77 13.01
C ARG A 78 -24.31 -9.73 12.01
N TRP A 79 -24.42 -10.00 10.71
CA TRP A 79 -24.04 -9.03 9.68
C TRP A 79 -25.03 -7.88 9.61
N GLN A 80 -26.34 -8.16 9.67
CA GLN A 80 -27.39 -7.14 9.74
C GLN A 80 -27.22 -6.24 10.98
N ASP A 81 -26.97 -6.84 12.15
CA ASP A 81 -26.71 -6.09 13.39
C ASP A 81 -25.50 -5.14 13.24
N PHE A 82 -24.44 -5.59 12.56
CA PHE A 82 -23.26 -4.76 12.28
C PHE A 82 -23.57 -3.64 11.27
N GLU A 83 -24.28 -3.91 10.18
CA GLU A 83 -24.66 -2.90 9.19
C GLU A 83 -25.53 -1.78 9.81
N GLU A 84 -26.47 -2.15 10.69
CA GLU A 84 -27.28 -1.18 11.44
C GLU A 84 -26.44 -0.33 12.40
N SER A 85 -25.34 -0.89 12.93
CA SER A 85 -24.44 -0.14 13.82
C SER A 85 -23.59 0.90 13.07
N LEU A 86 -23.36 0.73 11.77
CA LEU A 86 -22.59 1.67 10.95
C LEU A 86 -23.40 2.90 10.49
N THR A 87 -24.73 2.81 10.55
CA THR A 87 -25.65 3.87 10.10
C THR A 87 -26.19 4.75 11.23
N LYS A 88 -25.81 4.48 12.48
CA LYS A 88 -26.08 5.32 13.66
C LYS A 88 -24.93 6.27 13.92
#